data_AF-A0A0D8XF12-F1
#
_entry.id   AF-A0A0D8XF12-F1
#
_cell.length_a   1.000
_cell.length_b   1.000
_cell.length_c   1.000
_cell.angle_alpha   90.00
_cell.angle_beta   90.00
_cell.angle_gamma   90.00
#
_symmetry.space_group_name_H-M   'P 1'
#
loop_
_entity.id
_entity.type
_entity.pdbx_description
1 polymer ?
#
loop_
_entity_poly.entity_id
_entity_poly.type
_entity_poly.pdbx_seq_one_letter_code
_entity_poly.pdbx_strand_id
1 'polypeptide(L)' 'MLSCGCHPVGSLSKSCNQTSGQCVCKQGVTGQTCNRCAKGYQQSRSTVTPCISKFYTFLIQ' A
#
# COMPACT_ATOMS: atom_id res chain seq x y z
N MET A 1 -17.49 15.22 6.90
CA MET A 1 -16.08 14.77 7.00
C MET A 1 -15.99 13.40 6.37
N LEU A 2 -15.33 13.26 5.22
CA LEU A 2 -15.07 11.94 4.65
C LEU A 2 -13.96 11.30 5.49
N SER A 3 -14.30 10.29 6.29
CA SER A 3 -13.30 9.53 7.03
C SER A 3 -12.35 8.87 6.02
N CYS A 4 -11.08 9.29 6.00
CA CYS A 4 -10.08 8.68 5.13
C CYS A 4 -9.95 7.20 5.50
N GLY A 5 -10.49 6.31 4.67
CA GLY A 5 -10.47 4.86 4.87
C GLY A 5 -9.10 4.24 4.59
N CYS A 6 -8.01 4.90 4.96
CA CYS A 6 -6.65 4.45 4.64
C CYS A 6 -6.33 3.12 5.34
N HIS A 7 -5.86 2.16 4.57
CA HIS A 7 -5.57 0.81 5.05
C HIS A 7 -4.38 0.83 6.02
N PRO A 8 -4.54 0.36 7.28
CA PRO A 8 -3.57 0.61 8.36
C PRO A 8 -2.18 0.03 8.10
N VAL A 9 -2.12 -1.05 7.32
CA VAL A 9 -0.85 -1.69 6.96
C VAL A 9 -0.26 -1.10 5.67
N GLY A 10 -1.12 -0.67 4.74
CA GLY A 10 -0.75 -0.31 3.37
C GLY A 10 -0.48 1.18 3.17
N SER A 11 -0.99 2.04 4.06
CA SER A 11 -0.71 3.47 4.05
C SER A 11 0.43 3.85 5.00
N LEU A 12 1.02 5.02 4.73
CA LEU A 12 2.02 5.65 5.60
C LEU A 12 1.37 6.46 6.72
N SER A 13 0.12 6.87 6.55
CA SER A 13 -0.65 7.59 7.57
C SER A 13 -2.14 7.31 7.44
N LYS A 14 -2.91 7.74 8.45
CA LYS A 14 -4.38 7.73 8.41
C LYS A 14 -4.96 8.95 7.68
N SER A 15 -4.12 9.89 7.27
CA SER A 15 -4.51 11.10 6.56
C SER A 15 -4.56 10.84 5.06
N CYS A 16 -5.52 11.45 4.39
CA CYS A 16 -5.63 11.45 2.94
C CYS A 16 -5.63 12.88 2.40
N ASN A 17 -5.34 13.02 1.10
CA ASN A 17 -5.47 14.29 0.41
C ASN A 17 -6.91 14.79 0.52
N GLN A 18 -7.09 16.02 0.99
CA GLN A 18 -8.42 16.57 1.29
C GLN A 18 -9.28 16.82 0.04
N THR A 19 -8.65 16.96 -1.14
CA THR A 19 -9.33 17.19 -2.41
C THR A 19 -9.65 15.88 -3.13
N SER A 20 -8.70 14.94 -3.20
CA SER A 20 -8.85 13.70 -3.98
C SER A 20 -9.25 12.47 -3.14
N GLY A 21 -9.17 12.55 -1.82
CA GLY A 21 -9.35 11.40 -0.92
C GLY A 21 -8.22 10.37 -0.99
N GLN A 22 -7.14 10.64 -1.73
CA GLN A 22 -6.03 9.69 -1.91
C GLN A 22 -5.18 9.59 -0.65
N CYS A 23 -5.03 8.38 -0.11
CA CYS A 23 -4.12 8.07 0.96
C CYS A 23 -2.67 8.01 0.46
N VAL A 24 -1.72 8.30 1.35
CA VAL A 24 -0.29 8.13 1.06
C VAL A 24 0.07 6.65 1.23
N CYS A 25 0.38 5.96 0.13
CA CYS A 25 0.63 4.53 0.14
C CYS A 25 2.11 4.19 0.37
N LYS A 26 2.35 3.04 1.01
CA LYS A 26 3.69 2.44 1.09
C LYS A 26 4.16 1.95 -0.28
N GLN A 27 5.47 1.71 -0.41
CA GLN A 27 6.06 1.18 -1.63
C GLN A 27 5.37 -0.11 -2.08
N GLY A 28 5.05 -0.21 -3.37
CA GLY A 28 4.38 -1.38 -3.94
C GLY A 28 2.90 -1.51 -3.61
N VAL A 29 2.31 -0.58 -2.84
CA VAL A 29 0.87 -0.54 -2.51
C VAL A 29 0.17 0.50 -3.39
N THR A 30 -1.08 0.26 -3.75
CA THR A 30 -1.89 1.16 -4.60
C THR A 30 -3.37 1.16 -4.21
N GLY A 31 -4.16 1.98 -4.92
CA GLY A 31 -5.56 2.27 -4.66
C GLY A 31 -5.76 3.54 -3.82
N GLN A 32 -6.97 4.11 -3.87
CA GLN A 32 -7.31 5.32 -3.12
C GLN A 32 -7.05 5.17 -1.62
N THR A 33 -7.33 3.98 -1.08
CA THR A 33 -7.19 3.63 0.34
C THR A 33 -5.95 2.78 0.64
N CYS A 34 -5.05 2.56 -0.34
CA CYS A 34 -3.86 1.72 -0.17
C CYS A 34 -4.15 0.26 0.27
N ASN A 35 -5.23 -0.33 -0.26
CA ASN A 35 -5.73 -1.65 0.16
C ASN A 35 -5.28 -2.83 -0.72
N ARG A 36 -4.43 -2.59 -1.74
CA ARG A 36 -3.98 -3.63 -2.66
C ARG A 36 -2.55 -3.40 -3.14
N CYS A 37 -1.85 -4.46 -3.55
CA CYS A 37 -0.53 -4.33 -4.16
C CYS A 37 -0.64 -3.83 -5.60
N ALA A 38 0.35 -3.04 -6.01
CA ALA A 38 0.51 -2.61 -7.39
C ALA A 38 0.84 -3.80 -8.30
N LYS A 39 0.68 -3.61 -9.61
CA LYS A 39 1.10 -4.61 -10.61
C LYS A 39 2.59 -4.90 -10.44
N GLY A 40 2.97 -6.18 -10.45
CA GLY A 40 4.35 -6.61 -10.20
C GLY A 40 4.73 -6.76 -8.73
N TYR A 41 3.81 -6.53 -7.79
CA TYR A 41 3.99 -6.79 -6.37
C TYR A 41 3.04 -7.90 -5.89
N GLN A 42 3.35 -8.49 -4.74
CA GLN A 42 2.51 -9.49 -4.06
C GLN A 42 2.45 -9.25 -2.55
N GLN A 43 1.38 -9.71 -1.91
CA GLN A 43 1.20 -9.57 -0.47
C GLN A 43 2.25 -10.41 0.28
N SER A 44 2.92 -9.77 1.23
CA SER A 44 3.88 -10.40 2.15
C SER A 44 3.27 -10.53 3.55
N ARG A 45 3.86 -11.36 4.41
CA ARG A 45 3.48 -11.50 5.82
C ARG A 45 4.01 -10.37 6.72
N SER A 46 4.77 -9.41 6.16
CA SER A 46 5.30 -8.28 6.92
C SER A 46 4.35 -7.09 6.94
N THR A 47 4.10 -6.52 8.12
CA THR A 47 3.34 -5.27 8.28
C THR A 47 4.15 -4.03 7.91
N VAL A 48 5.49 -4.14 7.92
CA VAL A 48 6.40 -3.06 7.50
C VAL A 48 6.38 -2.94 5.98
N THR A 49 6.60 -4.06 5.29
CA THR A 49 6.61 -4.16 3.82
C THR A 49 5.53 -5.13 3.35
N PRO A 50 4.26 -4.69 3.29
CA PRO A 50 3.13 -5.57 2.97
C PRO A 50 3.07 -6.00 1.52
N CYS A 51 3.73 -5.27 0.62
CA CYS A 51 3.81 -5.60 -0.80
C CYS A 51 5.28 -5.70 -1.19
N ILE A 52 5.71 -6.91 -1.57
CA ILE A 52 7.07 -7.16 -2.06
C ILE A 52 7.06 -7.31 -3.57
N SER A 53 8.10 -6.80 -4.24
CA SER A 53 8.22 -6.94 -5.69
C SER A 53 8.36 -8.41 -6.04
N LYS A 54 7.57 -8.88 -7.02
CA LYS A 54 7.67 -10.25 -7.54
C LYS A 54 9.08 -10.51 -8.05
N PHE A 55 9.73 -9.50 -8.65
CA PHE A 55 11.13 -9.58 -9.08
C PHE A 55 12.10 -9.84 -7.93
N TYR A 56 11.83 -9.28 -6.74
CA TYR A 56 12.69 -9.51 -5.58
C TYR A 56 12.61 -10.97 -5.11
N THR A 57 11.42 -11.59 -5.18
CA THR A 57 11.24 -13.02 -4.89
C THR A 57 12.00 -13.93 -5.86
N PHE A 58 12.14 -13.53 -7.13
CA PHE A 58 12.98 -14.24 -8.11
C PHE A 58 14.50 -14.08 -7.88
N LEU A 59 14.93 -13.10 -7.05
CA LEU A 59 16.34 -12.90 -6.69
C LEU A 59 16.76 -13.66 -5.41
N ILE A 60 15.80 -14.15 -4.62
CA ILE A 60 16.02 -15.02 -3.44
C ILE A 60 15.58 -16.48 -3.73
N GLN A 61 15.49 -16.86 -4.99
CA GLN A 61 15.56 -18.24 -5.49
C GLN A 61 16.81 -18.35 -6.37
#